data_AF-A0A973H3P9-F1
#
_entry.id   AF-A0A973H3P9-F1
#
_cell.length_a   1.000
_cell.length_b   1.000
_cell.length_c   1.000
_cell.angle_alpha   90.00
_cell.angle_beta   90.00
_cell.angle_gamma   90.00
#
_symmetry.space_group_name_H-M   'P 1'
#
loop_
_entity.id
_entity.type
_entity.pdbx_description
1 polymer ?
#
loop_
_entity_poly.entity_id
_entity_poly.type
_entity_poly.pdbx_seq_one_letter_code
_entity_poly.pdbx_strand_id
1 'polypeptide(L)' 'MTTSLAGSAFDLLRLDAVSDQEALRQVYELPNAAAVRKQMTELTDQTRRLIGCSSLVLVASVDAEGNCDVSPRGGP' A
#
# COMPACT_ATOMS: atom_id res chain seq x y z
N MET A 1 4.60 1.65 -37.88
CA MET A 1 3.99 2.66 -36.98
C MET A 1 3.54 1.93 -35.74
N THR A 2 4.31 2.01 -34.66
CA THR A 2 3.96 1.40 -33.37
C THR A 2 2.97 2.32 -32.69
N THR A 3 1.71 1.92 -32.66
CA THR A 3 0.65 2.64 -31.94
C THR A 3 0.98 2.58 -30.45
N SER A 4 1.31 3.72 -29.84
CA SER A 4 1.49 3.80 -28.39
C SER A 4 0.14 3.55 -27.73
N LEU A 5 -0.03 2.36 -27.14
CA LEU A 5 -1.26 1.90 -26.50
C LEU A 5 -1.48 2.47 -25.08
N ALA A 6 -0.76 3.53 -24.71
CA ALA A 6 -0.87 4.14 -23.39
C ALA A 6 -0.51 5.62 -23.43
N GLY A 7 -1.34 6.44 -22.77
CA GLY A 7 -1.11 7.87 -22.57
C GLY A 7 0.06 8.16 -21.62
N SER A 8 0.48 7.17 -20.83
CA SER A 8 1.64 7.21 -19.93
C SER A 8 2.14 5.80 -19.56
N ALA A 9 3.35 5.68 -19.02
CA ALA A 9 3.86 4.41 -18.49
C ALA A 9 2.98 3.82 -17.37
N PHE A 10 2.25 4.65 -16.63
CA PHE A 10 1.32 4.20 -15.59
C PHE A 10 0.08 3.53 -16.16
N ASP A 11 -0.37 3.92 -17.36
CA ASP A 11 -1.51 3.25 -18.00
C ASP A 11 -1.13 1.83 -18.43
N LEU A 12 0.12 1.62 -18.88
CA LEU A 12 0.63 0.28 -19.18
C LEU A 12 0.67 -0.60 -17.93
N LEU A 13 1.12 -0.07 -16.78
CA LEU A 13 1.16 -0.80 -15.52
C LEU A 13 -0.23 -1.15 -14.98
N ARG A 14 -1.26 -0.37 -15.33
CA ARG A 14 -2.64 -0.62 -14.92
C ARG A 14 -3.35 -1.71 -15.71
N LEU A 15 -2.83 -2.14 -16.87
CA LEU A 15 -3.49 -3.15 -17.72
C LEU A 15 -3.72 -4.48 -17.00
N ASP A 16 -2.80 -4.86 -16.11
CA ASP A 16 -2.87 -6.11 -15.33
C ASP A 16 -3.29 -5.87 -13.86
N ALA A 17 -3.78 -4.66 -13.55
CA ALA A 17 -4.19 -4.33 -12.19
C ALA A 17 -5.46 -5.10 -11.79
N VAL A 18 -5.44 -5.70 -10.60
CA VAL A 18 -6.61 -6.30 -9.98
C VAL A 18 -7.46 -5.18 -9.38
N SER A 19 -8.63 -4.92 -9.97
CA SER A 19 -9.48 -3.76 -9.64
C SER A 19 -10.46 -4.01 -8.49
N ASP A 20 -10.71 -5.25 -8.11
CA ASP A 20 -11.69 -5.60 -7.09
C ASP A 20 -11.30 -6.85 -6.29
N GLN A 21 -12.02 -7.04 -5.18
CA GLN A 21 -11.76 -8.12 -4.24
C GLN A 21 -12.05 -9.50 -4.82
N GLU A 22 -13.04 -9.64 -5.70
CA GLU A 22 -13.41 -10.94 -6.28
C GLU A 22 -12.33 -11.42 -7.25
N ALA A 23 -11.84 -10.52 -8.11
CA ALA A 23 -10.72 -10.78 -9.01
C ALA A 23 -9.44 -11.14 -8.21
N LEU A 24 -9.20 -10.49 -7.07
CA LEU A 24 -8.09 -10.85 -6.18
C LEU A 24 -8.19 -12.29 -5.68
N ARG A 25 -9.40 -12.78 -5.37
CA ARG A 25 -9.58 -14.16 -4.87
C ARG A 25 -9.42 -15.23 -5.93
N GLN A 26 -9.50 -14.87 -7.21
CA GLN A 26 -9.19 -15.79 -8.31
C GLN A 26 -7.67 -16.02 -8.47
N VAL A 27 -6.85 -15.03 -8.08
CA VAL A 27 -5.38 -15.12 -8.21
C VAL A 27 -4.66 -15.37 -6.89
N TYR A 28 -5.28 -15.05 -5.75
CA TYR A 28 -4.75 -15.25 -4.41
C TYR A 28 -5.77 -15.93 -3.49
N GLU A 29 -5.34 -17.01 -2.84
CA GLU A 29 -6.16 -17.69 -1.83
C GLU A 29 -6.48 -16.80 -0.61
N LEU A 30 -7.42 -17.27 0.21
CA LEU A 30 -7.66 -16.66 1.52
C LEU A 30 -6.40 -16.78 2.39
N PRO A 31 -6.09 -15.77 3.22
CA PRO A 31 -4.94 -15.81 4.09
C PRO A 31 -5.05 -16.99 5.07
N ASN A 32 -3.99 -17.80 5.14
CA ASN A 32 -3.94 -18.89 6.10
C ASN A 32 -3.81 -18.36 7.55
N ALA A 33 -4.02 -19.25 8.53
CA ALA A 33 -3.98 -18.87 9.94
C ALA A 33 -2.64 -18.22 10.37
N ALA A 34 -1.52 -18.59 9.75
CA ALA A 34 -0.23 -17.98 10.06
C ALA A 34 -0.10 -16.55 9.53
N ALA A 35 -0.64 -16.27 8.35
CA ALA A 35 -0.71 -14.91 7.79
C ALA A 35 -1.62 -14.02 8.64
N VAL A 36 -2.79 -14.52 9.04
CA VAL A 36 -3.73 -13.77 9.90
C VAL A 36 -3.07 -13.40 11.24
N ARG A 37 -2.28 -14.30 11.84
CA ARG A 37 -1.54 -14.00 13.08
C ARG A 37 -0.51 -12.88 12.97
N LYS A 38 -0.10 -12.47 11.77
CA LYS A 38 0.81 -11.33 11.56
C LYS A 38 0.08 -9.98 11.60
N GLN A 39 -1.25 -9.98 11.56
CA GLN A 39 -2.03 -8.74 11.69
C GLN A 39 -1.82 -8.18 13.10
N MET A 40 -1.32 -6.94 13.18
CA MET A 40 -1.24 -6.19 14.42
C MET A 40 -2.15 -4.97 14.33
N THR A 41 -3.18 -4.94 15.18
CA THR A 41 -4.11 -3.80 15.29
C THR A 41 -3.61 -2.73 16.25
N GLU A 42 -2.55 -3.04 17.01
CA GLU A 42 -1.93 -2.16 17.98
C GLU A 42 -0.42 -2.18 17.84
N LEU A 43 0.22 -1.07 18.19
CA LEU A 43 1.66 -0.99 18.23
C LEU A 43 2.17 -1.67 19.50
N THR A 44 3.10 -2.62 19.32
CA THR A 44 3.88 -3.19 20.43
C THR A 44 4.75 -2.14 21.09
N ASP A 45 5.19 -2.39 22.32
CA ASP A 45 6.11 -1.49 23.02
C ASP A 45 7.41 -1.27 22.26
N GLN A 46 7.92 -2.30 21.59
CA GLN A 46 9.13 -2.24 20.77
C GLN A 46 8.92 -1.34 19.54
N THR A 47 7.79 -1.48 18.85
CA THR A 47 7.46 -0.62 17.71
C THR A 47 7.27 0.83 18.14
N ARG A 48 6.61 1.08 19.28
CA ARG A 48 6.46 2.43 19.85
C ARG A 48 7.83 3.06 20.15
N ARG A 49 8.75 2.31 20.76
CA ARG A 49 10.11 2.78 21.04
C ARG A 49 10.88 3.12 19.76
N LEU A 50 10.80 2.26 18.74
CA LEU A 50 11.46 2.49 17.45
C LEU A 50 10.95 3.78 16.79
N ILE A 51 9.63 3.97 16.73
CA ILE A 51 9.02 5.19 16.19
C ILE A 51 9.46 6.41 17.00
N GLY A 52 9.48 6.31 18.34
CA GLY A 52 9.90 7.40 19.23
C GLY A 52 11.35 7.84 19.05
N CYS A 53 12.23 6.99 18.51
CA CYS A 53 13.60 7.36 18.15
C CYS A 53 13.70 8.14 16.83
N SER A 54 12.61 8.24 16.07
CA SER A 54 12.61 8.90 14.75
C SER A 54 12.27 10.37 14.90
N SER A 55 13.13 11.26 14.40
CA SER A 55 12.82 12.69 14.31
C SER A 55 11.85 13.01 13.17
N LEU A 56 11.72 12.11 12.18
CA LEU A 56 10.90 12.24 10.98
C LEU A 56 10.24 10.89 10.66
N VAL A 57 8.96 10.91 10.26
CA VAL A 57 8.26 9.75 9.71
C VAL A 57 7.58 10.11 8.38
N LEU A 58 7.47 9.14 7.46
CA LEU A 58 6.71 9.28 6.22
C LEU A 58 5.36 8.57 6.38
N VAL A 59 4.27 9.27 6.09
CA VAL A 59 2.90 8.74 6.20
C VAL A 59 2.28 8.71 4.82
N ALA A 60 1.89 7.52 4.39
CA ALA A 60 1.09 7.31 3.18
C ALA A 60 -0.40 7.29 3.54
N SER A 61 -1.22 7.98 2.76
CA SER A 61 -2.68 8.00 2.90
C SER A 61 -3.35 8.02 1.53
N VAL A 62 -4.60 7.60 1.50
CA VAL A 62 -5.42 7.55 0.28
C VAL A 62 -6.69 8.39 0.52
N ASP A 63 -7.07 9.20 -0.47
CA ASP A 63 -8.32 9.97 -0.44
C ASP A 63 -9.56 9.11 -0.78
N ALA A 64 -10.73 9.74 -0.86
CA ALA A 64 -11.98 9.04 -1.15
C ALA A 64 -12.05 8.51 -2.59
N GLU A 65 -11.30 9.13 -3.50
CA GLU A 65 -11.22 8.78 -4.92
C GLU A 65 -10.15 7.71 -5.20
N GLY A 66 -9.39 7.30 -4.18
CA GLY A 66 -8.34 6.29 -4.30
C GLY A 66 -6.97 6.82 -4.68
N ASN A 67 -6.75 8.14 -4.68
CA ASN A 67 -5.45 8.74 -4.95
C ASN A 67 -4.56 8.63 -3.70
N CYS A 68 -3.36 8.05 -3.86
CA CYS A 68 -2.39 7.87 -2.78
C CYS A 68 -1.34 8.98 -2.79
N ASP A 69 -1.07 9.57 -1.62
CA ASP A 69 0.00 10.54 -1.40
C ASP A 69 0.84 10.16 -0.16
N VAL A 70 2.10 10.59 -0.15
CA VAL A 70 3.03 10.35 0.96
C VAL A 70 3.61 11.67 1.44
N SER A 71 3.44 11.95 2.73
CA SER A 71 3.88 13.21 3.35
C SER A 71 4.75 12.99 4.57
N PRO A 72 5.77 13.84 4.80
CA PRO A 72 6.57 13.81 6.02
C PRO A 72 5.80 14.35 7.23
N ARG A 73 6.06 13.80 8.41
CA ARG A 73 5.60 14.29 9.72
C ARG A 73 6.78 14.36 10.69
N GLY A 74 6.95 15.48 11.38
CA GLY A 74 8.14 15.79 12.17
C GLY A 74 9.26 16.41 11.31
N GLY A 75 10.51 16.22 11.74
CA GLY A 75 11.72 16.85 11.21
C GLY A 75 12.30 17.92 12.15
N PRO A 76 13.54 18.39 11.92
CA PRO A 76 14.03 19.63 12.54
C PRO A 76 13.20 20.86 12.13
#